data_AF-A0A2Z3R3G9-F1
#
_entry.id   AF-A0A2Z3R3G9-F1
#
_cell.length_a   1.000
_cell.length_b   1.000
_cell.length_c   1.000
_cell.angle_alpha   90.00
_cell.angle_beta   90.00
_cell.angle_gamma   90.00
#
_symmetry.space_group_name_H-M   'P 1'
#
loop_
_entity.id
_entity.type
_entity.pdbx_description
1 polymer ?
#
loop_
_entity_poly.entity_id
_entity_poly.type
_entity_poly.pdbx_seq_one_letter_code
_entity_poly.pdbx_strand_id
1 'polypeptide(L)'
;MGRDATVTYEQVAGIADSIQAAGGKPTLRAVREQVGGGSMGTINKLLQEWRGAHERRTAGDLALPPALQRALLDFMGTEIAGARAPLEADIAEHQAVTADLAAENERQTETIRDLSLQIESVTADRAGIEGKAAQLTADLAIARDEITRERQAAEVARVELAKAALRLEGLPRLEAEITSLRADLERERQGRIQAERRSRPYARTWSGSVRGASRPSRRPPSSRPA
;
A
#
# COMPACT_ATOMS: atom_id res chain seq x y z
N MET A 1 44.98 19.62 114.65
CA MET A 1 44.90 18.90 113.37
C MET A 1 43.73 17.91 113.46
N GLY A 2 42.52 18.34 113.06
CA GLY A 2 41.28 17.61 113.34
C GLY A 2 40.44 17.41 112.07
N ARG A 3 40.45 16.17 111.57
CA ARG A 3 39.45 15.45 110.75
C ARG A 3 38.85 16.21 109.56
N ASP A 4 39.37 15.92 108.36
CA ASP A 4 38.68 16.20 107.10
C ASP A 4 37.29 15.54 107.13
N ALA A 5 36.25 16.36 107.23
CA ALA A 5 34.87 15.90 107.07
C ALA A 5 34.77 15.22 105.69
N THR A 6 34.56 13.92 105.68
CA THR A 6 34.40 13.15 104.45
C THR A 6 33.06 13.54 103.84
N VAL A 7 33.10 14.34 102.77
CA VAL A 7 31.90 14.78 102.05
C VAL A 7 31.26 13.60 101.35
N THR A 8 29.95 13.43 101.55
CA THR A 8 29.17 12.32 101.00
C THR A 8 28.35 12.75 99.78
N TYR A 9 27.95 11.78 98.96
CA TYR A 9 27.09 12.02 97.79
C TYR A 9 25.74 12.63 98.18
N GLU A 10 25.08 12.11 99.23
CA GLU A 10 23.76 12.60 99.68
C GLU A 10 23.79 14.06 100.12
N GLN A 11 24.86 14.49 100.77
CA GLN A 11 25.05 15.90 101.16
C GLN A 11 25.18 16.81 99.94
N VAL A 12 25.99 16.42 98.95
CA VAL A 12 26.18 17.19 97.70
C VAL A 12 24.90 17.21 96.87
N ALA A 13 24.20 16.08 96.78
CA ALA A 13 22.94 15.93 96.06
C ALA A 13 21.82 16.78 96.69
N GLY A 14 21.61 16.70 98.00
CA GLY A 14 20.56 17.47 98.69
C GLY A 14 20.78 18.99 98.62
N ILE A 15 22.05 19.43 98.64
CA ILE A 15 22.41 20.84 98.42
C ILE A 15 22.20 21.25 96.95
N ALA A 16 22.54 20.39 96.00
CA ALA A 16 22.30 20.67 94.59
C ALA A 16 20.79 20.75 94.27
N ASP A 17 19.99 19.85 94.84
CA ASP A 17 18.54 19.84 94.75
C ASP A 17 17.93 21.10 95.38
N SER A 18 18.44 21.56 96.53
CA SER A 18 17.92 22.77 97.20
C SER A 18 18.24 24.05 96.41
N ILE A 19 19.45 24.17 95.87
CA ILE A 19 19.84 25.29 94.99
C ILE A 19 18.95 25.31 93.75
N GLN A 20 18.67 24.14 93.16
CA GLN A 20 17.79 24.03 92.00
C GLN A 20 16.33 24.34 92.32
N ALA A 21 15.81 23.88 93.47
CA ALA A 21 14.45 24.19 93.92
C ALA A 21 14.26 25.69 94.20
N ALA A 22 15.32 26.39 94.61
CA ALA A 22 15.35 27.85 94.74
C ALA A 22 15.51 28.60 93.40
N GLY A 23 15.52 27.89 92.26
CA GLY A 23 15.69 28.48 90.92
C GLY A 23 17.13 28.82 90.54
N GLY A 24 18.11 28.45 91.38
CA GLY A 24 19.54 28.67 91.16
C GLY A 24 20.21 27.53 90.38
N LYS A 25 21.36 27.81 89.75
CA LYS A 25 22.19 26.77 89.12
C LYS A 25 23.15 26.17 90.16
N PRO A 26 23.11 24.86 90.43
CA PRO A 26 24.03 24.21 91.37
C PRO A 26 25.45 24.15 90.78
N THR A 27 26.21 25.23 90.99
CA THR A 27 27.62 25.35 90.58
C THR A 27 28.54 24.78 91.66
N LEU A 28 29.73 24.32 91.26
CA LEU A 28 30.72 23.75 92.20
C LEU A 28 31.04 24.71 93.36
N ARG A 29 31.08 26.02 93.08
CA ARG A 29 31.33 27.06 94.09
C ARG A 29 30.15 27.20 95.07
N ALA A 30 28.93 27.29 94.55
CA ALA A 30 27.73 27.42 95.38
C ALA A 30 27.49 26.20 96.28
N VAL A 31 27.72 25.00 95.73
CA VAL A 31 27.61 23.75 96.49
C VAL A 31 28.70 23.67 97.56
N ARG A 32 29.95 24.02 97.24
CA ARG A 32 31.05 24.01 98.21
C ARG A 32 30.85 25.00 99.36
N GLU A 33 30.32 26.18 99.06
CA GLU A 33 30.03 27.23 100.04
C GLU A 33 28.99 26.75 101.07
N GLN A 34 28.01 25.97 100.64
CA GLN A 34 26.98 25.40 101.52
C GLN A 34 27.40 24.09 102.20
N VAL A 35 28.26 23.28 101.59
CA VAL A 35 28.81 22.04 102.20
C VAL A 35 29.82 22.38 103.32
N GLY A 36 30.56 23.48 103.21
CA GLY A 36 31.45 23.99 104.26
C GLY A 36 32.75 23.19 104.50
N GLY A 37 32.99 22.08 103.78
CA GLY A 37 34.18 21.23 103.94
C GLY A 37 34.43 20.31 102.74
N GLY A 38 35.59 19.64 102.70
CA GLY A 38 35.99 18.69 101.65
C GLY A 38 36.78 19.28 100.47
N SER A 39 37.47 18.41 99.72
CA SER A 39 38.27 18.83 98.57
C SER A 39 37.37 19.21 97.37
N MET A 40 37.76 20.24 96.62
CA MET A 40 37.05 20.68 95.40
C MET A 40 36.93 19.57 94.35
N GLY A 41 37.94 18.68 94.26
CA GLY A 41 37.93 17.55 93.34
C GLY A 41 36.87 16.51 93.71
N THR A 42 36.74 16.20 95.00
CA THR A 42 35.72 15.26 95.50
C THR A 42 34.31 15.78 95.28
N ILE A 43 34.05 17.06 95.62
CA ILE A 43 32.73 17.68 95.43
C ILE A 43 32.37 17.77 93.95
N ASN A 44 33.34 18.11 93.08
CA ASN A 44 33.10 18.15 91.64
C ASN A 44 32.69 16.78 91.11
N LYS A 45 33.39 15.71 91.50
CA LYS A 45 33.03 14.34 91.08
C LYS A 45 31.60 13.98 91.49
N LEU A 46 31.25 14.19 92.76
CA LEU A 46 29.90 13.89 93.28
C LEU A 46 28.82 14.77 92.63
N LEU A 47 29.11 16.04 92.35
CA LEU A 47 28.20 16.95 91.68
C LEU A 47 27.97 16.55 90.20
N GLN A 48 29.00 16.06 89.50
CA GLN A 48 28.85 15.52 88.14
C GLN A 48 28.03 14.23 88.14
N GLU A 49 28.23 13.35 89.13
CA GLU A 49 27.42 12.14 89.31
C GLU A 49 25.93 12.49 89.53
N TRP A 50 25.64 13.48 90.39
CA TRP A 50 24.28 13.99 90.61
C TRP A 50 23.68 14.60 89.34
N ARG A 51 24.43 15.44 88.60
CA ARG A 51 23.97 16.03 87.34
C ARG A 51 23.59 14.96 86.32
N GLY A 52 24.45 13.95 86.12
CA GLY A 52 24.18 12.87 85.19
C GLY A 52 22.97 12.02 85.61
N ALA A 53 22.73 11.82 86.90
CA ALA A 53 21.54 11.11 87.41
C ALA A 53 20.26 11.97 87.30
N HIS A 54 20.39 13.29 87.42
CA HIS A 54 19.29 14.22 87.30
C HIS A 54 18.86 14.42 85.85
N GLU A 55 19.81 14.57 84.92
CA GLU A 55 19.55 14.61 83.47
C GLU A 55 18.82 13.35 82.99
N ARG A 56 19.22 12.16 83.48
CA ARG A 56 18.53 10.89 83.19
C ARG A 56 17.10 10.84 83.74
N ARG A 57 16.87 11.32 84.97
CA ARG A 57 15.51 11.41 85.55
C ARG A 57 14.64 12.40 84.78
N THR A 58 15.18 13.58 84.46
CA THR A 58 14.48 14.63 83.71
C THR A 58 14.13 14.16 82.30
N ALA A 59 15.02 13.41 81.64
CA ALA A 59 14.74 12.79 80.34
C ALA A 59 13.62 11.74 80.42
N GLY A 60 13.50 11.00 81.53
CA GLY A 60 12.39 10.09 81.79
C GLY A 60 11.06 10.82 82.07
N ASP A 61 11.12 11.94 82.80
CA ASP A 61 9.94 12.78 83.09
C ASP A 61 9.44 13.54 81.85
N LEU A 62 10.34 13.86 80.90
CA LEU A 62 10.02 14.43 79.60
C LEU A 62 9.53 13.37 78.58
N ALA A 63 9.51 12.09 78.93
CA ALA A 63 8.99 11.04 78.06
C ALA A 63 7.46 11.12 77.98
N LEU A 64 6.92 11.16 76.77
CA LEU A 64 5.48 11.09 76.55
C LEU A 64 4.92 9.79 77.19
N PRO A 65 3.83 9.89 77.99
CA PRO A 65 3.12 8.72 78.49
C PRO A 65 2.78 7.73 77.36
N PRO A 66 2.92 6.41 77.58
CA PRO A 66 2.68 5.40 76.54
C PRO A 66 1.31 5.50 75.86
N ALA A 67 0.29 5.97 76.58
CA ALA A 67 -1.05 6.18 76.02
C ALA A 67 -1.08 7.29 74.96
N LEU A 68 -0.36 8.40 75.18
CA LEU A 68 -0.26 9.50 74.22
C LEU A 68 0.60 9.11 73.01
N GLN A 69 1.66 8.34 73.21
CA GLN A 69 2.45 7.80 72.10
C GLN A 69 1.61 6.93 71.17
N ARG A 70 0.79 6.01 71.75
CA ARG A 70 -0.13 5.18 70.96
C ARG A 70 -1.17 6.02 70.23
N ALA A 71 -1.83 6.95 70.93
CA ALA A 71 -2.83 7.82 70.31
C ALA A 71 -2.26 8.64 69.13
N LEU A 72 -1.02 9.13 69.24
CA LEU A 72 -0.35 9.83 68.15
C LEU A 72 -0.07 8.89 66.97
N LEU A 73 0.43 7.68 67.23
CA LEU A 73 0.69 6.69 66.18
C LEU A 73 -0.60 6.24 65.49
N ASP A 74 -1.68 6.02 66.24
CA ASP A 74 -2.99 5.66 65.71
C ASP A 74 -3.57 6.78 64.84
N PHE A 75 -3.46 8.04 65.31
CA PHE A 75 -3.87 9.21 64.54
C PHE A 75 -3.06 9.33 63.24
N MET A 76 -1.72 9.25 63.32
CA MET A 76 -0.86 9.27 62.13
C MET A 76 -1.17 8.12 61.18
N GLY A 77 -1.43 6.91 61.68
CA GLY A 77 -1.82 5.76 60.87
C GLY A 77 -3.13 6.01 60.13
N THR A 78 -4.11 6.62 60.81
CA THR A 78 -5.41 6.98 60.23
C THR A 78 -5.25 8.06 59.15
N GLU A 79 -4.48 9.11 59.41
CA GLU A 79 -4.22 10.17 58.43
C GLU A 79 -3.43 9.66 57.21
N ILE A 80 -2.42 8.81 57.42
CA ILE A 80 -1.66 8.19 56.33
C ILE A 80 -2.57 7.27 55.51
N ALA A 81 -3.39 6.45 56.14
CA ALA A 81 -4.35 5.60 55.45
C ALA A 81 -5.37 6.43 54.66
N GLY A 82 -5.88 7.50 55.25
CA GLY A 82 -6.81 8.43 54.62
C GLY A 82 -6.21 9.15 53.42
N ALA A 83 -4.93 9.54 53.48
CA ALA A 83 -4.23 10.15 52.36
C ALA A 83 -3.84 9.15 51.25
N ARG A 84 -3.54 7.89 51.62
CA ARG A 84 -3.17 6.83 50.66
C ARG A 84 -4.36 6.27 49.90
N ALA A 85 -5.50 6.06 50.57
CA ALA A 85 -6.68 5.47 49.97
C ALA A 85 -7.13 6.13 48.64
N PRO A 86 -7.25 7.46 48.51
CA PRO A 86 -7.62 8.08 47.24
C PRO A 86 -6.54 7.91 46.18
N LEU A 87 -5.25 7.99 46.54
CA LEU A 87 -4.16 7.78 45.59
C LEU A 87 -4.13 6.35 45.04
N GLU A 88 -4.38 5.35 45.90
CA GLU A 88 -4.48 3.95 45.48
C GLU A 88 -5.71 3.73 44.59
N ALA A 89 -6.83 4.39 44.87
CA ALA A 89 -8.01 4.38 44.00
C ALA A 89 -7.72 5.01 42.64
N ASP A 90 -7.08 6.19 42.60
CA ASP A 90 -6.69 6.87 41.36
C ASP A 90 -5.73 6.02 40.53
N ILE A 91 -4.74 5.38 41.17
CA ILE A 91 -3.81 4.46 40.49
C ILE A 91 -4.58 3.29 39.87
N ALA A 92 -5.53 2.69 40.60
CA ALA A 92 -6.32 1.58 40.09
C ALA A 92 -7.22 2.01 38.92
N GLU A 93 -7.84 3.19 39.00
CA GLU A 93 -8.64 3.77 37.91
C GLU A 93 -7.77 4.02 36.67
N HIS A 94 -6.61 4.67 36.82
CA HIS A 94 -5.70 4.92 35.71
C HIS A 94 -5.14 3.64 35.09
N GLN A 95 -4.87 2.61 35.89
CA GLN A 95 -4.47 1.30 35.37
C GLN A 95 -5.58 0.65 34.55
N ALA A 96 -6.84 0.72 35.02
CA ALA A 96 -7.98 0.21 34.27
C ALA A 96 -8.16 0.97 32.94
N VAL A 97 -8.14 2.31 32.98
CA VAL A 97 -8.26 3.16 31.78
C VAL A 97 -7.12 2.90 30.80
N THR A 98 -5.89 2.70 31.28
CA THR A 98 -4.75 2.39 30.42
C THR A 98 -4.88 1.01 29.77
N ALA A 99 -5.37 0.01 30.50
CA ALA A 99 -5.62 -1.31 29.96
C ALA A 99 -6.72 -1.27 28.88
N ASP A 100 -7.80 -0.54 29.12
CA ASP A 100 -8.89 -0.36 28.16
C ASP A 100 -8.41 0.37 26.90
N LEU A 101 -7.62 1.44 27.06
CA LEU A 101 -7.00 2.18 25.96
C LEU A 101 -6.04 1.29 25.15
N ALA A 102 -5.25 0.44 25.81
CA ALA A 102 -4.35 -0.48 25.13
C ALA A 102 -5.13 -1.51 24.30
N ALA A 103 -6.17 -2.12 24.86
CA ALA A 103 -7.04 -3.06 24.16
C ALA A 103 -7.76 -2.42 22.97
N GLU A 104 -8.22 -1.17 23.11
CA GLU A 104 -8.84 -0.45 22.01
C GLU A 104 -7.83 -0.07 20.91
N ASN A 105 -6.61 0.34 21.27
CA ASN A 105 -5.54 0.59 20.30
C ASN A 105 -5.18 -0.67 19.50
N GLU A 106 -5.13 -1.84 20.15
CA GLU A 106 -4.90 -3.13 19.47
C GLU A 106 -6.01 -3.43 18.44
N ARG A 107 -7.29 -3.31 18.83
CA ARG A 107 -8.43 -3.47 17.92
C ARG A 107 -8.40 -2.50 16.75
N GLN A 108 -8.08 -1.24 17.01
CA GLN A 108 -7.97 -0.22 15.96
C GLN A 108 -6.81 -0.52 15.01
N THR A 109 -5.68 -1.01 15.54
CA THR A 109 -4.53 -1.42 14.74
C THR A 109 -4.87 -2.59 13.80
N GLU A 110 -5.61 -3.58 14.30
CA GLU A 110 -6.13 -4.69 13.47
C GLU A 110 -7.09 -4.18 12.39
N THR A 111 -8.04 -3.31 12.76
CA THR A 111 -8.99 -2.72 11.81
C THR A 111 -8.28 -1.93 10.71
N ILE A 112 -7.27 -1.12 11.08
CA ILE A 112 -6.46 -0.36 10.11
C ILE A 112 -5.74 -1.31 9.16
N ARG A 113 -5.14 -2.39 9.69
CA ARG A 113 -4.45 -3.39 8.89
C ARG A 113 -5.38 -4.04 7.87
N ASP A 114 -6.58 -4.45 8.30
CA ASP A 114 -7.57 -5.08 7.43
C ASP A 114 -8.08 -4.14 6.35
N LEU A 115 -8.35 -2.88 6.71
CA LEU A 115 -8.74 -1.85 5.74
C LEU A 115 -7.62 -1.55 4.74
N SER A 116 -6.35 -1.51 5.17
CA SER A 116 -5.22 -1.34 4.26
C SER A 116 -5.13 -2.50 3.25
N LEU A 117 -5.29 -3.75 3.70
CA LEU A 117 -5.31 -4.91 2.80
C LEU A 117 -6.47 -4.86 1.81
N GLN A 118 -7.65 -4.41 2.24
CA GLN A 118 -8.80 -4.24 1.34
C GLN A 118 -8.54 -3.15 0.29
N ILE A 119 -7.95 -2.02 0.69
CA ILE A 119 -7.58 -0.95 -0.24
C ILE A 119 -6.57 -1.44 -1.28
N GLU A 120 -5.54 -2.18 -0.86
CA GLU A 120 -4.56 -2.77 -1.77
C GLU A 120 -5.22 -3.73 -2.77
N SER A 121 -6.10 -4.62 -2.30
CA SER A 121 -6.84 -5.57 -3.15
C SER A 121 -7.70 -4.83 -4.18
N VAL A 122 -8.54 -3.89 -3.73
CA VAL A 122 -9.45 -3.15 -4.63
C VAL A 122 -8.66 -2.29 -5.62
N THR A 123 -7.51 -1.76 -5.22
CA THR A 123 -6.63 -0.99 -6.12
C THR A 123 -6.02 -1.90 -7.20
N ALA A 124 -5.58 -3.10 -6.84
CA ALA A 124 -5.07 -4.08 -7.79
C ALA A 124 -6.17 -4.55 -8.76
N ASP A 125 -7.36 -4.84 -8.26
CA ASP A 125 -8.52 -5.24 -9.08
C ASP A 125 -8.90 -4.12 -10.06
N ARG A 126 -8.95 -2.88 -9.58
CA ARG A 126 -9.21 -1.70 -10.40
C ARG A 126 -8.18 -1.57 -11.52
N ALA A 127 -6.89 -1.65 -11.20
CA ALA A 127 -5.82 -1.59 -12.20
C ALA A 127 -5.95 -2.72 -13.25
N GLY A 128 -6.32 -3.92 -12.81
CA GLY A 128 -6.58 -5.05 -13.70
C GLY A 128 -7.77 -4.83 -14.64
N ILE A 129 -8.87 -4.27 -14.13
CA ILE A 129 -10.05 -3.93 -14.93
C ILE A 129 -9.75 -2.80 -15.92
N GLU A 130 -9.07 -1.74 -15.46
CA GLU A 130 -8.67 -0.62 -16.32
C GLU A 130 -7.74 -1.08 -17.45
N GLY A 131 -6.79 -1.97 -17.17
CA GLY A 131 -5.92 -2.58 -18.18
C GLY A 131 -6.70 -3.40 -19.23
N LYS A 132 -7.66 -4.23 -18.78
CA LYS A 132 -8.55 -4.99 -19.69
C LYS A 132 -9.42 -4.06 -20.53
N ALA A 133 -9.96 -3.00 -19.95
CA ALA A 133 -10.78 -2.03 -20.66
C ALA A 133 -9.97 -1.29 -21.74
N ALA A 134 -8.73 -0.92 -21.44
CA ALA A 134 -7.81 -0.32 -22.42
C ALA A 134 -7.50 -1.29 -23.57
N GLN A 135 -7.22 -2.56 -23.27
CA GLN A 135 -6.98 -3.58 -24.30
C GLN A 135 -8.19 -3.78 -25.20
N LEU A 136 -9.39 -3.98 -24.62
CA LEU A 136 -10.62 -4.14 -25.39
C LEU A 136 -10.93 -2.92 -26.25
N THR A 137 -10.61 -1.71 -25.78
CA THR A 137 -10.78 -0.49 -26.56
C THR A 137 -9.86 -0.45 -27.77
N ALA A 138 -8.59 -0.88 -27.61
CA ALA A 138 -7.62 -0.98 -28.69
C ALA A 138 -8.03 -2.05 -29.72
N ASP A 139 -8.42 -3.24 -29.25
CA ASP A 139 -8.88 -4.34 -30.12
C ASP A 139 -10.10 -3.93 -30.93
N LEU A 140 -11.05 -3.21 -30.31
CA LEU A 140 -12.23 -2.69 -30.98
C LEU A 140 -11.87 -1.66 -32.06
N ALA A 141 -10.89 -0.79 -31.81
CA ALA A 141 -10.40 0.15 -32.82
C ALA A 141 -9.78 -0.58 -34.03
N ILE A 142 -8.95 -1.60 -33.78
CA ILE A 142 -8.35 -2.42 -34.84
C ILE A 142 -9.44 -3.12 -35.66
N ALA A 143 -10.40 -3.77 -35.01
CA ALA A 143 -11.50 -4.47 -35.69
C ALA A 143 -12.35 -3.51 -36.54
N ARG A 144 -12.59 -2.28 -36.06
CA ARG A 144 -13.31 -1.24 -36.84
C ARG A 144 -12.55 -0.83 -38.09
N ASP A 145 -11.23 -0.68 -37.99
CA ASP A 145 -10.37 -0.34 -39.14
C ASP A 145 -10.35 -1.48 -40.16
N GLU A 146 -10.24 -2.72 -39.72
CA GLU A 146 -10.31 -3.92 -40.58
C GLU A 146 -11.65 -4.00 -41.31
N ILE A 147 -12.78 -3.83 -40.60
CA ILE A 147 -14.11 -3.79 -41.21
C ILE A 147 -14.20 -2.68 -42.27
N THR A 148 -13.60 -1.52 -42.00
CA THR A 148 -13.62 -0.39 -42.94
C THR A 148 -12.83 -0.71 -44.20
N ARG A 149 -11.64 -1.30 -44.05
CA ARG A 149 -10.80 -1.73 -45.19
C ARG A 149 -11.48 -2.82 -46.01
N GLU A 150 -12.07 -3.81 -45.36
CA GLU A 150 -12.76 -4.90 -46.04
C GLU A 150 -13.98 -4.39 -46.81
N ARG A 151 -14.74 -3.45 -46.24
CA ARG A 151 -15.84 -2.77 -46.95
C ARG A 151 -15.34 -2.04 -48.19
N GLN A 152 -14.24 -1.29 -48.09
CA GLN A 152 -13.67 -0.59 -49.25
C GLN A 152 -13.19 -1.56 -50.32
N ALA A 153 -12.52 -2.65 -49.94
CA ALA A 153 -12.09 -3.70 -50.86
C ALA A 153 -13.28 -4.37 -51.57
N ALA A 154 -14.35 -4.67 -50.82
CA ALA A 154 -15.58 -5.23 -51.37
C ALA A 154 -16.28 -4.27 -52.35
N GLU A 155 -16.34 -2.96 -52.04
CA GLU A 155 -16.90 -1.97 -52.97
C GLU A 155 -16.07 -1.87 -54.26
N VAL A 156 -14.74 -1.84 -54.16
CA VAL A 156 -13.87 -1.85 -55.35
C VAL A 156 -14.09 -3.12 -56.17
N ALA A 157 -14.14 -4.29 -55.54
CA ALA A 157 -14.38 -5.56 -56.22
C ALA A 157 -15.76 -5.59 -56.91
N ARG A 158 -16.81 -5.05 -56.28
CA ARG A 158 -18.15 -4.92 -56.87
C ARG A 158 -18.14 -4.02 -58.11
N VAL A 159 -17.45 -2.88 -58.05
CA VAL A 159 -17.33 -1.97 -59.19
C VAL A 159 -16.58 -2.62 -60.35
N GLU A 160 -15.46 -3.29 -60.09
CA GLU A 160 -14.71 -3.99 -61.13
C GLU A 160 -15.49 -5.16 -61.73
N LEU A 161 -16.26 -5.89 -60.91
CA LEU A 161 -17.17 -6.93 -61.38
C LEU A 161 -18.26 -6.35 -62.30
N ALA A 162 -18.88 -5.23 -61.92
CA ALA A 162 -19.88 -4.57 -62.75
C ALA A 162 -19.30 -4.07 -64.08
N LYS A 163 -18.08 -3.49 -64.06
CA LYS A 163 -17.37 -3.09 -65.28
C LYS A 163 -17.07 -4.29 -66.19
N ALA A 164 -16.64 -5.42 -65.62
CA ALA A 164 -16.39 -6.65 -66.37
C ALA A 164 -17.68 -7.19 -66.98
N ALA A 165 -18.79 -7.22 -66.23
CA ALA A 165 -20.09 -7.62 -66.72
C ALA A 165 -20.56 -6.78 -67.91
N LEU A 166 -20.46 -5.44 -67.83
CA LEU A 166 -20.81 -4.54 -68.93
C LEU A 166 -19.96 -4.76 -70.19
N ARG A 167 -18.66 -5.04 -70.03
CA ARG A 167 -17.78 -5.39 -71.17
C ARG A 167 -18.22 -6.69 -71.83
N LEU A 168 -18.64 -7.69 -71.04
CA LEU A 168 -19.15 -8.96 -71.55
C LEU A 168 -20.48 -8.77 -72.30
N GLU A 169 -21.38 -7.93 -71.80
CA GLU A 169 -22.65 -7.60 -72.48
C GLU A 169 -22.43 -6.94 -73.86
N GLY A 170 -21.30 -6.27 -74.08
CA GLY A 170 -20.93 -5.67 -75.37
C GLY A 170 -20.40 -6.66 -76.42
N LEU A 171 -19.99 -7.87 -76.01
CA LEU A 171 -19.39 -8.86 -76.92
C LEU A 171 -20.30 -9.31 -78.06
N PRO A 172 -21.59 -9.63 -77.86
CA PRO A 172 -22.45 -10.09 -78.95
C PRO A 172 -22.59 -9.08 -80.08
N ARG A 173 -22.58 -7.77 -79.78
CA ARG A 173 -22.59 -6.71 -80.79
C ARG A 173 -21.30 -6.73 -81.61
N LEU A 174 -20.14 -6.81 -80.96
CA LEU A 174 -18.85 -6.90 -81.65
C LEU A 174 -18.75 -8.18 -82.49
N GLU A 175 -19.22 -9.31 -81.96
CA GLU A 175 -19.31 -10.57 -82.70
C GLU A 175 -20.20 -10.42 -83.95
N ALA A 176 -21.36 -9.77 -83.82
CA ALA A 176 -22.24 -9.48 -84.94
C ALA A 176 -21.58 -8.57 -85.99
N GLU A 177 -20.92 -7.48 -85.56
CA GLU A 177 -20.18 -6.59 -86.46
C GLU A 177 -19.05 -7.34 -87.20
N ILE A 178 -18.30 -8.22 -86.52
CA ILE A 178 -17.28 -9.08 -87.15
C ILE A 178 -17.91 -10.00 -88.19
N THR A 179 -19.05 -10.64 -87.89
CA THR A 179 -19.74 -11.49 -88.86
C THR A 179 -20.23 -10.71 -90.08
N SER A 180 -20.74 -9.49 -89.88
CA SER A 180 -21.15 -8.60 -90.97
C SER A 180 -19.95 -8.21 -91.85
N LEU A 181 -18.87 -7.72 -91.25
CA LEU A 181 -17.65 -7.33 -91.98
C LEU A 181 -17.05 -8.49 -92.77
N ARG A 182 -17.08 -9.71 -92.22
CA ARG A 182 -16.67 -10.93 -92.94
C ARG A 182 -17.55 -11.21 -94.15
N ALA A 183 -18.87 -11.05 -94.02
CA ALA A 183 -19.79 -11.19 -95.15
C ALA A 183 -19.57 -10.10 -96.21
N ASP A 184 -19.30 -8.86 -95.82
CA ASP A 184 -18.99 -7.74 -96.72
C ASP A 184 -17.71 -8.00 -97.52
N LEU A 185 -16.65 -8.43 -96.83
CA LEU A 185 -15.37 -8.75 -97.44
C LEU A 185 -15.48 -9.93 -98.42
N GLU A 186 -16.29 -10.94 -98.10
CA GLU A 186 -16.56 -12.05 -99.03
C GLU A 186 -17.35 -11.57 -100.26
N ARG A 187 -18.33 -10.68 -100.08
CA ARG A 187 -19.04 -10.05 -101.20
C ARG A 187 -18.10 -9.24 -102.10
N GLU A 188 -17.19 -8.46 -101.52
CA GLU A 188 -16.17 -7.73 -102.29
C GLU A 188 -15.25 -8.68 -103.07
N ARG A 189 -14.76 -9.75 -102.44
CA ARG A 189 -13.93 -10.76 -103.09
C ARG A 189 -14.65 -11.40 -104.26
N GLN A 190 -15.89 -11.82 -104.07
CA GLN A 190 -16.72 -12.35 -105.14
C GLN A 190 -16.94 -11.31 -106.24
N GLY A 191 -17.20 -10.05 -105.89
CA GLY A 191 -17.30 -8.94 -106.82
C GLY A 191 -16.02 -8.75 -107.66
N ARG A 192 -14.85 -8.79 -107.04
CA ARG A 192 -13.55 -8.72 -107.73
C ARG A 192 -13.33 -9.91 -108.65
N ILE A 193 -13.61 -11.13 -108.21
CA ILE A 193 -13.53 -12.34 -109.05
C ILE A 193 -14.47 -12.22 -110.26
N GLN A 194 -15.69 -11.74 -110.06
CA GLN A 194 -16.65 -11.54 -111.15
C GLN A 194 -16.20 -10.44 -112.11
N ALA A 195 -15.66 -9.32 -111.60
CA ALA A 195 -15.10 -8.25 -112.42
C ALA A 195 -13.87 -8.72 -113.23
N GLU A 196 -12.98 -9.49 -112.61
CA GLU A 196 -11.82 -10.10 -113.28
C GLU A 196 -12.26 -11.10 -114.36
N ARG A 197 -13.27 -11.93 -114.08
CA ARG A 197 -13.87 -12.84 -115.07
C ARG A 197 -14.50 -12.10 -116.25
N ARG A 198 -15.14 -10.94 -116.01
CA ARG A 198 -15.72 -10.08 -117.06
C ARG A 198 -14.68 -9.31 -117.85
N SER A 199 -13.56 -8.94 -117.21
CA SER A 199 -12.45 -8.19 -117.81
C SER A 199 -11.50 -9.06 -118.61
N ARG A 200 -11.45 -10.38 -118.34
CA ARG A 200 -10.70 -11.36 -119.13
C ARG A 200 -11.16 -11.32 -120.60
N PRO A 201 -10.35 -10.83 -121.56
CA PRO A 201 -10.73 -10.81 -122.96
C PRO A 201 -10.78 -12.25 -123.48
N TYR A 202 -11.89 -12.60 -124.12
CA TYR A 202 -12.09 -13.89 -124.77
C TYR A 202 -11.16 -14.01 -126.00
N ALA A 203 -9.91 -14.44 -125.79
CA ALA A 203 -9.02 -14.84 -126.87
C ALA A 203 -9.44 -16.23 -127.39
N ARG A 204 -10.41 -16.21 -128.33
CA ARG A 204 -10.72 -17.16 -129.41
C ARG A 204 -10.57 -18.67 -129.17
N THR A 205 -11.59 -19.43 -129.55
CA THR A 205 -11.53 -20.20 -130.82
C THR A 205 -12.92 -20.59 -131.33
N TRP A 206 -13.17 -20.15 -132.56
CA TRP A 206 -14.18 -20.69 -133.46
C TRP A 206 -13.53 -21.87 -134.18
N SER A 207 -13.97 -23.10 -133.90
CA SER A 207 -13.71 -24.26 -134.75
C SER A 207 -14.67 -25.42 -134.44
N GLY A 208 -15.33 -25.90 -135.49
CA GLY A 208 -15.64 -27.33 -135.64
C GLY A 208 -16.94 -27.84 -135.03
N SER A 209 -18.07 -27.57 -135.72
CA SER A 209 -19.13 -28.57 -135.83
C SER A 209 -18.56 -29.81 -136.54
N VAL A 210 -18.73 -30.99 -135.94
CA VAL A 210 -19.29 -32.20 -136.57
C VAL A 210 -19.08 -33.39 -135.63
N ARG A 211 -20.19 -34.07 -135.36
CA ARG A 211 -20.31 -35.33 -134.62
C ARG A 211 -19.83 -36.50 -135.49
N GLY A 212 -19.02 -37.38 -134.90
CA GLY A 212 -19.01 -38.82 -135.17
C GLY A 212 -18.11 -39.33 -136.30
N ALA A 213 -17.03 -40.04 -135.95
CA ALA A 213 -16.94 -41.50 -136.07
C ALA A 213 -15.51 -42.02 -135.80
N SER A 214 -15.44 -43.17 -135.11
CA SER A 214 -14.41 -44.24 -135.22
C SER A 214 -13.04 -44.08 -134.52
N ARG A 215 -12.91 -44.76 -133.36
CA ARG A 215 -11.88 -45.77 -132.91
C ARG A 215 -10.37 -45.53 -133.17
N PRO A 216 -9.43 -46.21 -132.46
CA PRO A 216 -9.30 -46.47 -131.02
C PRO A 216 -7.83 -46.34 -130.50
N SER A 217 -7.67 -46.48 -129.17
CA SER A 217 -6.60 -47.25 -128.48
C SER A 217 -5.34 -46.56 -127.91
N ARG A 218 -5.09 -46.96 -126.65
CA ARG A 218 -3.83 -47.10 -125.87
C ARG A 218 -3.23 -45.82 -125.24
N ARG A 219 -3.38 -45.60 -123.91
CA ARG A 219 -2.67 -46.16 -122.71
C ARG A 219 -1.41 -45.30 -122.33
N PRO A 220 -0.92 -45.37 -121.08
CA PRO A 220 -0.80 -44.29 -120.07
C PRO A 220 0.72 -43.94 -119.84
N PRO A 221 1.29 -43.56 -118.66
CA PRO A 221 0.79 -43.15 -117.32
C PRO A 221 1.57 -41.97 -116.67
N SER A 222 1.35 -41.78 -115.35
CA SER A 222 2.27 -41.22 -114.32
C SER A 222 2.56 -39.71 -114.39
N SER A 223 2.64 -38.91 -113.33
CA SER A 223 2.94 -39.06 -111.89
C SER A 223 2.65 -37.68 -111.26
N ARG A 224 1.94 -37.54 -110.12
CA ARG A 224 2.46 -37.35 -108.73
C ARG A 224 3.67 -36.38 -108.59
N PRO A 225 3.95 -35.81 -107.41
CA PRO A 225 3.16 -35.25 -106.28
C PRO A 225 3.51 -33.73 -106.12
N ALA A 226 3.04 -32.92 -105.15
CA ALA A 226 2.96 -33.02 -103.70
C ALA A 226 2.02 -31.93 -103.16
#